data_AF-A0A3D0HAZ9-F1
#
_entry.id   AF-A0A3D0HAZ9-F1
#
_cell.length_a   1.000
_cell.length_b   1.000
_cell.length_c   1.000
_cell.angle_alpha   90.00
_cell.angle_beta   90.00
_cell.angle_gamma   90.00
#
_symmetry.space_group_name_H-M   'P 1'
#
loop_
_entity.id
_entity.type
_entity.pdbx_description
1 polymer ?
#
loop_
_entity_poly.entity_id
_entity_poly.type
_entity_poly.pdbx_seq_one_letter_code
_entity_poly.pdbx_strand_id
1 'polypeptide(L)'
;MRVLKLLKDFPAFIAGAVLNGAAGRDSTLIIEVFCDNPKAVEIVFLDAGIEIEAVTPLKSLMPEPLECLGLLMPLAPGRELLAVRINIQASTDQRLNPARRLPDPWQDELESRGRLALNELQELIAK
;
A
#
# COMPACT_ATOMS: atom_id res chain seq x y z
N MET A 1 8.37 3.30 3.70
CA MET A 1 7.88 4.71 3.78
C MET A 1 7.98 5.50 2.48
N ARG A 2 9.02 5.34 1.64
CA ARG A 2 9.22 6.16 0.42
C ARG A 2 8.00 6.19 -0.52
N VAL A 3 7.35 5.04 -0.76
CA VAL A 3 6.18 4.95 -1.64
C VAL A 3 5.01 5.81 -1.13
N LEU A 4 4.67 5.72 0.15
CA LEU A 4 3.62 6.55 0.76
C LEU A 4 3.95 8.05 0.72
N LYS A 5 5.24 8.43 0.78
CA LYS A 5 5.66 9.83 0.62
C LYS A 5 5.46 10.36 -0.79
N LEU A 6 5.68 9.52 -1.80
CA LEU A 6 5.40 9.87 -3.20
C LEU A 6 3.90 10.11 -3.41
N LEU A 7 3.08 9.27 -2.78
CA LEU A 7 1.62 9.31 -2.88
C LEU A 7 0.95 10.26 -1.88
N LYS A 8 1.68 11.22 -1.29
CA LYS A 8 1.15 12.10 -0.22
C LYS A 8 -0.08 12.92 -0.60
N ASP A 9 -0.28 13.16 -1.90
CA ASP A 9 -1.38 13.96 -2.44
C ASP A 9 -2.63 13.09 -2.74
N PHE A 10 -2.56 11.79 -2.41
CA PHE A 10 -3.65 10.83 -2.56
C PHE A 10 -4.02 10.20 -1.21
N PRO A 11 -5.27 9.73 -1.04
CA PRO A 11 -5.63 8.84 0.06
C PRO A 11 -4.96 7.48 -0.15
N ALA A 12 -3.73 7.34 0.36
CA ALA A 12 -2.87 6.17 0.17
C ALA A 12 -2.53 5.50 1.51
N PHE A 13 -2.62 4.18 1.53
CA PHE A 13 -2.50 3.38 2.75
C PHE A 13 -1.62 2.15 2.51
N ILE A 14 -0.79 1.80 3.50
CA ILE A 14 -0.21 0.44 3.57
C ILE A 14 -1.28 -0.54 4.04
N ALA A 15 -1.32 -1.73 3.42
CA ALA A 15 -2.29 -2.76 3.74
C ALA A 15 -1.68 -4.18 3.63
N GLY A 16 -2.48 -5.18 3.99
CA GLY A 16 -2.16 -6.59 3.76
C GLY A 16 -1.17 -7.19 4.77
N ALA A 17 -0.47 -8.24 4.33
CA ALA A 17 0.34 -9.09 5.21
C ALA A 17 1.43 -8.35 5.98
N VAL A 18 2.03 -7.31 5.38
CA VAL A 18 3.07 -6.49 6.02
C VAL A 18 2.53 -5.74 7.23
N LEU A 19 1.33 -5.19 7.14
CA LEU A 19 0.70 -4.51 8.27
C LEU A 19 0.20 -5.50 9.34
N ASN A 20 -0.26 -6.68 8.92
CA ASN A 20 -0.90 -7.64 9.80
C ASN A 20 0.07 -8.58 10.54
N GLY A 21 1.39 -8.33 10.47
CA GLY A 21 2.42 -9.18 11.08
C GLY A 21 2.57 -10.58 10.45
N ALA A 22 2.02 -10.77 9.24
CA ALA A 22 1.99 -12.06 8.55
C ALA A 22 2.93 -12.11 7.32
N ALA A 23 3.74 -11.07 7.12
CA ALA A 23 4.68 -11.00 6.00
C ALA A 23 5.91 -11.89 6.25
N GLY A 24 6.23 -12.70 5.24
CA GLY A 24 7.51 -13.39 5.10
C GLY A 24 8.50 -12.62 4.21
N ARG A 25 9.68 -13.20 3.99
CA ARG A 25 10.78 -12.59 3.22
C ARG A 25 10.37 -12.12 1.82
N ASP A 26 9.55 -12.91 1.13
CA ASP A 26 9.16 -12.66 -0.26
C ASP A 26 7.79 -11.97 -0.36
N SER A 27 7.28 -11.41 0.74
CA SER A 27 5.99 -10.74 0.75
C SER A 27 6.04 -9.43 -0.02
N THR A 28 5.10 -9.28 -0.96
CA THR A 28 4.90 -8.01 -1.67
C THR A 28 4.27 -6.98 -0.73
N LEU A 29 4.82 -5.77 -0.71
CA LEU A 29 4.20 -4.63 -0.04
C LEU A 29 2.95 -4.21 -0.81
N ILE A 30 1.80 -4.18 -0.14
CA ILE A 30 0.55 -3.73 -0.74
C ILE A 30 0.26 -2.29 -0.32
N ILE A 31 0.04 -1.42 -1.30
CA ILE A 31 -0.47 -0.06 -1.13
C ILE A 31 -1.84 0.02 -1.78
N GLU A 32 -2.82 0.56 -1.05
CA GLU A 32 -4.13 0.92 -1.59
C GLU A 32 -4.20 2.44 -1.75
N VAL A 33 -4.59 2.89 -2.94
CA VAL A 33 -4.75 4.31 -3.29
C VAL A 33 -6.18 4.50 -3.77
N PHE A 34 -6.88 5.51 -3.26
CA PHE A 34 -8.26 5.80 -3.66
C PHE A 34 -8.28 7.02 -4.60
N CYS A 35 -8.48 6.78 -5.89
CA CYS A 35 -8.44 7.81 -6.92
C CYS A 35 -9.21 7.36 -8.16
N ASP A 36 -10.12 8.19 -8.66
CA ASP A 36 -10.89 7.89 -9.88
C ASP A 36 -10.10 8.11 -11.19
N ASN A 37 -8.87 8.61 -11.09
CA ASN A 37 -7.96 8.83 -12.22
C ASN A 37 -6.63 8.07 -12.01
N PRO A 38 -6.54 6.79 -12.42
CA PRO A 38 -5.32 5.99 -12.27
C PRO A 38 -4.07 6.61 -12.90
N LYS A 39 -4.22 7.32 -14.02
CA LYS A 39 -3.10 7.99 -14.70
C LYS A 39 -2.44 9.07 -13.84
N ALA A 40 -3.21 9.73 -12.96
CA ALA A 40 -2.64 10.69 -12.02
C ALA A 40 -1.69 10.00 -11.02
N VAL A 41 -1.98 8.76 -10.63
CA VAL A 41 -1.13 7.97 -9.74
C VAL A 41 0.12 7.47 -10.47
N GLU A 42 -0.02 6.99 -11.71
CA GLU A 42 1.12 6.57 -12.54
C GLU A 42 2.14 7.68 -12.76
N ILE A 43 1.67 8.89 -13.08
CA ILE A 43 2.53 10.05 -13.34
C ILE A 43 3.44 10.35 -12.15
N VAL A 44 2.98 10.16 -10.91
CA VAL A 44 3.82 10.34 -9.70
C VAL A 44 5.07 9.47 -9.75
N PHE A 45 4.95 8.22 -10.20
CA PHE A 45 6.08 7.29 -10.27
C PHE A 45 6.97 7.58 -11.47
N LEU A 46 6.36 7.89 -12.62
CA LEU A 46 7.09 8.25 -13.83
C LEU A 46 7.92 9.52 -13.63
N ASP A 47 7.35 10.58 -13.03
CA ASP A 47 8.06 11.82 -12.69
C ASP A 47 9.20 11.59 -11.68
N ALA A 48 9.07 10.56 -10.83
CA ALA A 48 10.10 10.14 -9.89
C ALA A 48 11.16 9.21 -10.52
N GLY A 49 11.07 8.92 -11.83
CA GLY A 49 11.97 8.01 -12.54
C GLY A 49 11.84 6.55 -12.09
N ILE A 50 10.68 6.16 -11.58
CA ILE A 50 10.38 4.81 -11.11
C ILE A 50 9.62 4.08 -12.21
N GLU A 51 10.19 2.96 -12.66
CA GLU A 51 9.53 2.05 -13.60
C GLU A 51 8.35 1.35 -12.91
N ILE A 52 7.24 1.30 -13.62
CA ILE A 52 5.98 0.68 -13.18
C ILE A 52 5.47 -0.22 -14.29
N GLU A 53 4.84 -1.32 -13.90
CA GLU A 53 4.17 -2.25 -14.82
C GLU A 53 2.70 -2.39 -14.42
N ALA A 54 1.81 -2.42 -15.41
CA ALA A 54 0.44 -2.84 -15.16
C ALA A 54 0.42 -4.35 -14.85
N VAL A 55 -0.20 -4.72 -13.74
CA VAL A 55 -0.28 -6.12 -13.30
C VAL A 55 -1.73 -6.52 -13.07
N THR A 56 -2.03 -7.80 -13.26
CA THR A 56 -3.37 -8.33 -13.00
C THR A 56 -3.73 -8.15 -11.51
N PRO A 57 -4.94 -7.66 -11.19
CA PRO A 57 -5.40 -7.60 -9.81
C PRO A 57 -5.46 -8.98 -9.19
N LEU A 58 -5.05 -9.08 -7.93
CA LEU A 58 -5.27 -10.29 -7.13
C LEU A 58 -6.70 -10.30 -6.60
N LYS A 59 -7.26 -11.51 -6.52
CA LYS A 59 -8.55 -11.72 -5.88
C LYS A 59 -8.50 -11.26 -4.42
N SER A 60 -9.45 -10.41 -4.03
CA SER A 60 -9.58 -9.91 -2.67
C SER A 60 -11.04 -9.71 -2.29
N LEU A 61 -11.29 -9.30 -1.04
CA LEU A 61 -12.61 -8.90 -0.56
C LEU A 61 -12.97 -7.44 -0.92
N MET A 62 -12.02 -6.69 -1.48
CA MET A 62 -12.29 -5.39 -2.07
C MET A 62 -12.88 -5.54 -3.47
N PRO A 63 -13.65 -4.54 -3.96
CA PRO A 63 -13.95 -4.40 -5.38
C PRO A 63 -12.69 -4.50 -6.24
N GLU A 64 -12.88 -4.85 -7.51
CA GLU A 64 -11.79 -4.91 -8.47
C GLU A 64 -11.18 -3.51 -8.64
N PRO A 65 -9.86 -3.34 -8.47
CA PRO A 65 -9.19 -2.07 -8.67
C PRO A 65 -9.41 -1.53 -10.08
N LEU A 66 -9.49 -0.20 -10.20
CA LEU A 66 -9.48 0.47 -11.50
C LEU A 66 -8.21 0.16 -12.28
N GLU A 67 -7.08 0.09 -11.57
CA GLU A 67 -5.79 -0.34 -12.11
C GLU A 67 -4.90 -0.91 -11.01
N CYS A 68 -4.02 -1.83 -11.36
CA CYS A 68 -3.02 -2.40 -10.46
C CYS A 68 -1.63 -2.19 -11.06
N LEU A 69 -0.74 -1.60 -10.27
CA LEU A 69 0.65 -1.37 -10.66
C LEU A 69 1.60 -2.23 -9.84
N GLY A 70 2.60 -2.83 -10.49
CA GLY A 70 3.75 -3.46 -9.88
C GLY A 70 5.00 -2.60 -10.06
N LEU A 71 5.81 -2.48 -9.01
CA LEU A 71 7.11 -1.80 -9.08
C LEU A 71 8.11 -2.41 -8.10
N LEU A 72 9.39 -2.17 -8.37
CA LEU A 72 10.49 -2.53 -7.49
C LEU A 72 11.03 -1.29 -6.78
N MET A 73 11.16 -1.38 -5.47
CA MET A 73 11.66 -0.28 -4.65
C MET A 73 12.93 -0.72 -3.91
N PRO A 74 14.06 0.00 -4.04
CA PRO A 74 15.25 -0.34 -3.28
C PRO A 74 15.01 -0.10 -1.78
N LEU A 75 15.29 -1.10 -0.94
CA LEU A 75 15.22 -0.99 0.53
C LEU A 75 16.27 0.00 1.06
N ALA A 76 17.45 0.01 0.44
CA ALA A 76 18.52 0.97 0.66
C ALA A 76 19.41 1.03 -0.61
N PRO A 77 20.26 2.07 -0.78
CA PRO A 77 21.19 2.13 -1.89
C PRO A 77 22.07 0.87 -1.98
N GLY A 78 22.08 0.20 -3.14
CA GLY A 78 22.84 -1.03 -3.35
C GLY A 78 22.31 -2.27 -2.63
N ARG A 79 21.06 -2.26 -2.14
CA ARG A 79 20.44 -3.40 -1.44
C ARG A 79 19.30 -4.05 -2.22
N GLU A 80 18.79 -5.14 -1.64
CA GLU A 80 17.65 -5.94 -2.10
C GLU A 80 16.46 -5.05 -2.48
N LEU A 81 15.78 -5.45 -3.56
CA LEU A 81 14.60 -4.77 -4.08
C LEU A 81 13.37 -5.35 -3.40
N LEU A 82 12.51 -4.45 -2.93
CA LEU A 82 11.20 -4.79 -2.41
C LEU A 82 10.17 -4.71 -3.53
N ALA A 83 9.45 -5.81 -3.77
CA ALA A 83 8.28 -5.79 -4.62
C ALA A 83 7.15 -4.99 -3.95
N VAL A 84 6.61 -4.02 -4.68
CA VAL A 84 5.48 -3.19 -4.25
C VAL A 84 4.37 -3.33 -5.27
N ARG A 85 3.16 -3.58 -4.79
CA ARG A 85 1.94 -3.49 -5.58
C ARG A 85 1.11 -2.31 -5.11
N ILE A 86 0.57 -1.56 -6.06
CA ILE A 86 -0.34 -0.46 -5.84
C ILE A 86 -1.68 -0.83 -6.45
N ASN A 87 -2.70 -0.93 -5.61
CA ASN A 87 -4.08 -1.12 -6.05
C ASN A 87 -4.75 0.26 -6.08
N ILE A 88 -5.08 0.74 -7.26
CA ILE A 88 -5.79 2.01 -7.45
C ILE A 88 -7.29 1.69 -7.45
N GLN A 89 -7.94 2.04 -6.36
CA GLN A 89 -9.35 1.78 -6.10
C GLN A 89 -10.19 3.02 -6.44
N ALA A 90 -11.46 2.81 -6.78
CA ALA A 90 -12.40 3.91 -6.92
C ALA A 90 -12.56 4.66 -5.58
N SER A 91 -12.70 5.98 -5.64
CA SER A 91 -12.76 6.82 -4.44
C SER A 91 -13.94 6.45 -3.52
N THR A 92 -15.03 5.97 -4.11
CA THR A 92 -16.23 5.48 -3.40
C THR A 92 -15.97 4.25 -2.51
N ASP A 93 -14.91 3.49 -2.81
CA ASP A 93 -14.58 2.24 -2.12
C ASP A 93 -13.69 2.47 -0.90
N GLN A 94 -13.25 3.70 -0.64
CA GLN A 94 -12.41 4.05 0.51
C GLN A 94 -13.05 3.64 1.84
N ARG A 95 -14.38 3.71 1.93
CA ARG A 95 -15.16 3.30 3.10
C ARG A 95 -15.10 1.80 3.40
N LEU A 96 -14.74 0.97 2.41
CA LEU A 96 -14.65 -0.48 2.57
C LEU A 96 -13.28 -0.82 3.12
N ASN A 97 -13.21 -1.44 4.30
CA ASN A 97 -11.95 -1.91 4.89
C ASN A 97 -12.14 -3.31 5.49
N PRO A 98 -12.18 -4.35 4.64
CA PRO A 98 -12.40 -5.73 5.08
C PRO A 98 -11.25 -6.30 5.91
N ALA A 99 -10.08 -5.65 5.90
CA ALA A 99 -8.91 -6.06 6.68
C ALA A 99 -8.96 -5.55 8.13
N ARG A 100 -9.84 -4.59 8.45
CA ARG A 100 -10.02 -4.08 9.81
C ARG A 100 -10.55 -5.19 10.72
N ARG A 101 -9.91 -5.36 11.87
CA ARG A 101 -10.25 -6.36 12.89
C ARG A 101 -10.12 -5.78 14.29
N LEU A 102 -10.60 -6.52 15.29
CA LEU A 102 -10.26 -6.22 16.69
C LEU A 102 -8.78 -6.59 16.92
N PRO A 103 -8.02 -5.79 17.69
CA PRO A 103 -6.66 -6.15 18.05
C PRO A 103 -6.66 -7.43 18.88
N ASP A 104 -5.74 -8.34 18.57
CA ASP A 104 -5.43 -9.47 19.44
C ASP A 104 -4.44 -9.05 20.54
N PRO A 105 -4.21 -9.86 21.60
CA PRO A 105 -3.35 -9.48 22.72
C PRO A 105 -1.90 -9.12 22.37
N TRP A 106 -1.44 -9.45 21.15
CA TRP A 106 -0.06 -9.24 20.70
C TRP A 106 0.05 -8.20 19.58
N GLN A 107 -1.07 -7.60 19.14
CA GLN A 107 -1.10 -6.57 18.11
C GLN A 107 -1.37 -5.18 18.67
N ASP A 108 -0.70 -4.18 18.10
CA ASP A 108 -1.00 -2.78 18.39
C ASP A 108 -2.36 -2.40 17.78
N GLU A 109 -3.08 -1.46 18.41
CA GLU A 109 -4.37 -0.98 17.91
C GLU A 109 -4.25 -0.46 16.47
N LEU A 110 -3.14 0.20 16.13
CA LEU A 110 -2.89 0.72 14.79
C LEU A 110 -2.77 -0.40 13.75
N GLU A 111 -2.10 -1.52 14.07
CA GLU A 111 -1.99 -2.68 13.17
C GLU A 111 -3.37 -3.29 12.87
N SER A 112 -4.25 -3.32 13.88
CA SER A 112 -5.60 -3.88 13.75
C SER A 112 -6.53 -3.09 12.81
N ARG A 113 -6.15 -1.87 12.44
CA ARG A 113 -6.95 -1.01 11.53
C ARG A 113 -7.02 -1.56 10.11
N GLY A 114 -6.14 -2.47 9.72
CA GLY A 114 -6.10 -3.10 8.40
C GLY A 114 -5.58 -2.20 7.26
N ARG A 115 -5.50 -0.89 7.52
CA ARG A 115 -4.87 0.13 6.67
C ARG A 115 -4.25 1.20 7.54
N LEU A 116 -3.06 1.67 7.18
CA LEU A 116 -2.42 2.82 7.82
C LEU A 116 -1.95 3.85 6.78
N ALA A 117 -2.24 5.13 7.04
CA ALA A 117 -1.67 6.24 6.31
C ALA A 117 -0.21 6.49 6.74
N LEU A 118 0.51 7.37 6.04
CA LEU A 118 1.92 7.65 6.31
C LEU A 118 2.18 8.10 7.75
N ASN A 119 1.36 9.00 8.28
CA ASN A 119 1.49 9.53 9.64
C ASN A 119 1.23 8.45 10.70
N GLU A 120 0.24 7.59 10.49
CA GLU A 120 -0.08 6.50 11.42
C GLU A 120 1.02 5.43 11.41
N LEU A 121 1.59 5.14 10.23
CA LEU A 121 2.75 4.24 10.12
C LEU A 121 3.98 4.84 10.83
N GLN A 122 4.17 6.15 10.78
CA GLN A 122 5.25 6.82 11.52
C GLN A 122 5.07 6.68 13.03
N GLU A 123 3.85 6.85 13.51
CA GLU A 123 3.50 6.67 14.91
C GLU A 123 3.77 5.23 15.36
N LEU A 124 3.32 4.25 14.57
CA LEU A 124 3.53 2.83 14.89
C LEU A 124 5.03 2.46 14.97
N ILE A 125 5.86 2.94 14.04
CA ILE A 125 7.30 2.63 14.01
C ILE A 125 8.08 3.36 15.12
N ALA A 126 7.55 4.47 15.64
CA ALA A 126 8.22 5.26 16.68
C ALA A 126 8.00 4.70 18.10
N LYS A 127 7.09 3.73 18.27
CA LYS A 127 6.86 3.00 19.51
C LYS A 127 7.98 1.98 19.76
#